data_AF-A0AAW8KPM4-F1
#
_entry.id   AF-A0AAW8KPM4-F1
#
_cell.length_a   1.000
_cell.length_b   1.000
_cell.length_c   1.000
_cell.angle_alpha   90.00
_cell.angle_beta   90.00
_cell.angle_gamma   90.00
#
_symmetry.space_group_name_H-M   'P 1'
#
loop_
_entity.id
_entity.type
_entity.pdbx_description
1 polymer ?
#
loop_
_entity_poly.entity_id
_entity_poly.type
_entity_poly.pdbx_seq_one_letter_code
_entity_poly.pdbx_strand_id
1 'polypeptide(L)'
;NLIHEFWHGHALKKLPSNAVQRLKTFWPHLIEAILQSEQPQTALLRLMPLIESVMRRTVYLVMLIESKGALQRLVKMATVSPWICEELTQYPVLLDEFLSMDFELPKRKDLEDSLRQQLLRIEIDQVEDQMRALRLFKKSNVLTVAASDVLAESPLMKVSDALTDIA
;
A
#
# COMPACT_ATOMS: atom_id res chain seq x y z
N ASN A 1 -8.09 13.25 -21.00
CA ASN A 1 -7.08 12.17 -21.16
C ASN A 1 -6.34 12.10 -19.84
N LEU A 2 -6.57 11.05 -19.05
CA LEU A 2 -6.19 10.95 -17.62
C LEU A 2 -4.72 11.29 -17.36
N ILE A 3 -3.81 10.74 -18.18
CA ILE A 3 -2.36 10.98 -18.04
C ILE A 3 -2.03 12.45 -18.24
N HIS A 4 -2.62 13.09 -19.25
CA HIS A 4 -2.42 14.51 -19.52
C HIS A 4 -2.96 15.37 -18.36
N GLU A 5 -4.16 15.05 -17.85
CA GLU A 5 -4.75 15.75 -16.70
C GLU A 5 -3.86 15.66 -15.45
N PHE A 6 -3.28 14.49 -15.18
CA PHE A 6 -2.33 14.30 -14.09
C PHE A 6 -1.08 15.19 -14.22
N TRP A 7 -0.41 15.13 -15.38
CA TRP A 7 0.85 15.88 -15.58
C TRP A 7 0.65 17.40 -15.63
N HIS A 8 -0.54 17.87 -16.01
CA HIS A 8 -0.87 19.29 -16.06
C HIS A 8 -1.68 19.77 -14.85
N GLY A 9 -1.99 18.88 -13.91
CA GLY A 9 -2.79 19.15 -12.73
C GLY A 9 -2.15 20.16 -11.77
N HIS A 10 -3.01 20.88 -11.03
CA HIS A 10 -2.55 21.88 -10.04
C HIS A 10 -1.70 21.29 -8.92
N ALA A 11 -1.90 20.01 -8.58
CA ALA A 11 -1.16 19.35 -7.53
C ALA A 11 0.34 19.22 -7.87
N LEU A 12 0.67 18.93 -9.14
CA LEU A 12 2.05 18.84 -9.64
C LEU A 12 2.77 20.19 -9.64
N LYS A 13 2.05 21.27 -10.00
CA LYS A 13 2.62 22.65 -10.04
C LYS A 13 3.10 23.13 -8.67
N LYS A 14 2.54 22.58 -7.59
CA LYS A 14 2.89 22.90 -6.20
C LYS A 14 3.95 21.96 -5.62
N LEU A 15 4.51 21.03 -6.40
CA LEU A 15 5.56 20.15 -5.93
C LEU A 15 6.93 20.83 -6.02
N PRO A 16 7.83 20.56 -5.06
CA PRO A 16 9.22 20.96 -5.18
C PRO A 16 9.89 20.23 -6.35
N SER A 17 10.92 20.84 -6.94
CA SER A 17 11.61 20.34 -8.14
C SER A 17 12.16 18.92 -7.98
N ASN A 18 12.68 18.57 -6.80
CA ASN A 18 13.19 17.24 -6.48
C ASN A 18 12.08 16.17 -6.50
N ALA A 19 10.86 16.48 -6.02
CA ALA A 19 9.73 15.57 -6.06
C ALA A 19 9.24 15.33 -7.50
N VAL A 20 9.20 16.39 -8.31
CA VAL A 20 8.89 16.26 -9.75
C VAL A 20 9.92 15.39 -10.46
N GLN A 21 11.22 15.57 -10.17
CA GLN A 21 12.26 14.73 -10.75
C GLN A 21 12.10 13.26 -10.36
N ARG A 22 11.88 12.96 -9.08
CA ARG A 22 11.65 11.58 -8.64
C ARG A 22 10.40 10.95 -9.27
N LEU A 23 9.33 11.72 -9.40
CA LEU A 23 8.12 11.28 -10.12
C LEU A 23 8.41 10.98 -11.60
N LYS A 24 9.18 11.83 -12.29
CA LYS A 24 9.60 11.59 -13.69
C LYS A 24 10.44 10.32 -13.83
N THR A 25 11.31 10.03 -12.86
CA THR A 25 12.11 8.79 -12.84
C THR A 25 11.23 7.57 -12.56
N PHE A 26 10.26 7.68 -11.65
CA PHE A 26 9.33 6.59 -11.33
C PHE A 26 8.37 6.26 -12.48
N TRP A 27 7.84 7.29 -13.15
CA TRP A 27 6.79 7.16 -14.15
C TRP A 27 7.02 6.09 -15.23
N PRO A 28 8.17 6.00 -15.93
CA PRO A 28 8.37 4.97 -16.95
C PRO A 28 8.28 3.55 -16.37
N HIS A 29 8.78 3.32 -15.16
CA HIS A 29 8.69 2.02 -14.49
C HIS A 29 7.24 1.65 -14.16
N LEU A 30 6.45 2.61 -13.69
CA LEU A 30 5.02 2.43 -13.46
C LEU A 30 4.29 2.08 -14.75
N ILE A 31 4.50 2.86 -15.82
CA ILE A 31 3.82 2.64 -17.09
C ILE A 31 4.22 1.29 -17.70
N GLU A 32 5.49 0.90 -17.64
CA GLU A 32 5.94 -0.42 -18.08
C GLU A 32 5.20 -1.53 -17.34
N ALA A 33 5.15 -1.46 -16.00
CA ALA A 33 4.45 -2.47 -15.19
C ALA A 33 2.94 -2.51 -15.49
N ILE A 34 2.29 -1.35 -15.65
CA ILE A 34 0.87 -1.26 -16.02
C ILE A 34 0.60 -1.90 -17.38
N LEU A 35 1.44 -1.61 -18.38
CA LEU A 35 1.29 -2.16 -19.74
C LEU A 35 1.50 -3.68 -19.80
N GLN A 36 2.27 -4.24 -18.85
CA GLN A 36 2.46 -5.68 -18.70
C GLN A 36 1.29 -6.38 -17.98
N SER A 37 0.35 -5.63 -17.40
CA SER A 37 -0.80 -6.19 -16.70
C SER A 37 -1.91 -6.62 -17.66
N GLU A 38 -2.75 -7.57 -17.22
CA GLU A 38 -3.90 -8.03 -18.01
C GLU A 38 -4.98 -6.95 -18.21
N GLN A 39 -5.03 -5.95 -17.31
CA GLN A 39 -6.01 -4.85 -17.36
C GLN A 39 -5.36 -3.48 -17.17
N PRO A 40 -4.58 -2.99 -18.15
CA PRO A 40 -3.79 -1.76 -18.02
C PRO A 40 -4.63 -0.52 -17.69
N GLN A 41 -5.80 -0.39 -18.31
CA GLN A 41 -6.69 0.74 -18.08
C GLN A 41 -7.25 0.76 -16.65
N THR A 42 -7.67 -0.40 -16.14
CA THR A 42 -8.16 -0.56 -14.76
C THR A 42 -7.07 -0.26 -13.75
N ALA A 43 -5.87 -0.82 -13.94
CA ALA A 43 -4.72 -0.58 -13.07
C ALA A 43 -4.35 0.90 -13.04
N LEU A 44 -4.26 1.55 -14.21
CA LEU A 44 -3.95 2.97 -14.30
C LEU A 44 -4.97 3.82 -13.52
N LEU A 45 -6.26 3.63 -13.78
CA LEU A 45 -7.33 4.40 -13.13
C LEU A 45 -7.29 4.28 -11.61
N ARG A 46 -7.02 3.08 -11.08
CA ARG A 46 -6.98 2.83 -9.63
C ARG A 46 -5.68 3.27 -8.97
N LEU A 47 -4.55 3.27 -9.69
CA LEU A 47 -3.27 3.70 -9.15
C LEU A 47 -3.08 5.22 -9.19
N MET A 48 -3.74 5.94 -10.09
CA MET A 48 -3.58 7.40 -10.19
C MET A 48 -3.79 8.13 -8.84
N PRO A 49 -4.88 7.89 -8.09
CA PRO A 49 -5.08 8.53 -6.78
C PRO A 49 -3.97 8.22 -5.78
N LEU A 50 -3.47 6.98 -5.79
CA LEU A 50 -2.35 6.56 -4.94
C LEU A 50 -1.08 7.33 -5.29
N ILE A 51 -0.76 7.46 -6.59
CA ILE A 51 0.43 8.22 -7.01
C ILE A 51 0.31 9.69 -6.60
N GLU A 52 -0.88 10.28 -6.71
CA GLU A 52 -1.16 11.64 -6.23
C GLU A 52 -1.01 11.79 -4.72
N SER A 53 -1.38 10.78 -3.93
CA SER A 53 -1.23 10.83 -2.47
C SER A 53 0.23 10.70 -2.03
N VAL A 54 1.05 9.94 -2.76
CA VAL A 54 2.45 9.66 -2.38
C VAL A 54 3.49 10.56 -3.04
N MET A 55 3.16 11.30 -4.10
CA MET A 55 4.15 12.14 -4.82
C MET A 55 4.81 13.23 -3.95
N ARG A 56 4.19 13.62 -2.83
CA ARG A 56 4.80 14.54 -1.83
C ARG A 56 5.75 13.82 -0.87
N ARG A 57 5.60 12.52 -0.68
CA ARG A 57 6.42 11.65 0.18
C ARG A 57 7.31 10.79 -0.68
N THR A 58 8.33 11.43 -1.25
CA THR A 58 9.11 10.85 -2.34
C THR A 58 9.85 9.56 -1.98
N VAL A 59 10.00 9.23 -0.69
CA VAL A 59 10.52 7.94 -0.22
C VAL A 59 9.74 6.76 -0.80
N TYR A 60 8.41 6.84 -0.88
CA TYR A 60 7.59 5.75 -1.44
C TYR A 60 7.86 5.53 -2.93
N LEU A 61 8.04 6.62 -3.69
CA LEU A 61 8.39 6.52 -5.11
C LEU A 61 9.76 5.85 -5.28
N VAL A 62 10.72 6.16 -4.41
CA VAL A 62 12.05 5.57 -4.44
C VAL A 62 11.99 4.08 -4.11
N MET A 63 11.30 3.70 -3.05
CA MET A 63 11.20 2.29 -2.67
C MET A 63 10.51 1.45 -3.77
N LEU A 64 9.52 2.01 -4.46
CA LEU A 64 8.87 1.35 -5.61
C LEU A 64 9.78 1.24 -6.83
N ILE A 65 10.69 2.20 -7.05
CA ILE A 65 11.72 2.08 -8.10
C ILE A 65 12.71 0.97 -7.73
N GLU A 66 13.14 0.92 -6.46
CA GLU A 66 14.14 -0.03 -5.98
C GLU A 66 13.62 -1.48 -5.97
N SER A 67 12.30 -1.67 -5.82
CA SER A 67 11.66 -2.99 -5.80
C SER A 67 10.72 -3.21 -6.98
N LYS A 68 11.27 -3.68 -8.11
CA LYS A 68 10.47 -4.06 -9.29
C LYS A 68 9.37 -5.07 -8.95
N GLY A 69 9.68 -6.05 -8.11
CA GLY A 69 8.71 -7.06 -7.67
C GLY A 69 7.53 -6.44 -6.91
N ALA A 70 7.79 -5.49 -6.02
CA ALA A 70 6.72 -4.83 -5.28
C ALA A 70 5.86 -3.94 -6.17
N LEU A 71 6.45 -3.23 -7.15
CA LEU A 71 5.69 -2.46 -8.13
C LEU A 71 4.79 -3.36 -9.00
N GLN A 72 5.29 -4.51 -9.46
CA GLN A 72 4.49 -5.48 -10.22
C GLN A 72 3.32 -6.03 -9.39
N ARG A 73 3.56 -6.35 -8.11
CA ARG A 73 2.49 -6.77 -7.19
C ARG A 73 1.47 -5.66 -6.97
N LEU A 74 1.90 -4.41 -6.77
CA LEU A 74 1.00 -3.28 -6.62
C LEU A 74 0.09 -3.11 -7.86
N VAL A 75 0.65 -3.25 -9.06
CA VAL A 75 -0.11 -3.21 -10.31
C VAL A 75 -1.09 -4.39 -10.41
N LYS A 76 -0.66 -5.61 -10.07
CA LYS A 76 -1.53 -6.79 -10.04
C LYS A 76 -2.69 -6.61 -9.05
N MET A 77 -2.42 -6.07 -7.85
CA MET A 77 -3.47 -5.76 -6.89
C MET A 77 -4.46 -4.75 -7.45
N ALA A 78 -3.97 -3.73 -8.15
CA ALA A 78 -4.82 -2.71 -8.74
C ALA A 78 -5.76 -3.27 -9.83
N THR A 79 -5.40 -4.34 -10.54
CA THR A 79 -6.35 -4.96 -11.50
C THR A 79 -7.47 -5.71 -10.79
N VAL A 80 -7.21 -6.28 -9.60
CA VAL A 80 -8.17 -7.14 -8.90
C VAL A 80 -8.97 -6.39 -7.84
N SER A 81 -8.31 -5.70 -6.91
CA SER A 81 -8.93 -5.15 -5.70
C SER A 81 -8.91 -3.61 -5.68
N PRO A 82 -10.05 -2.93 -5.90
CA PRO A 82 -10.15 -1.48 -5.74
C PRO A 82 -9.93 -1.06 -4.28
N TRP A 83 -10.41 -1.86 -3.32
CA TRP A 83 -10.31 -1.56 -1.89
C TRP A 83 -8.86 -1.42 -1.42
N ILE A 84 -7.95 -2.30 -1.87
CA ILE A 84 -6.51 -2.18 -1.53
C ILE A 84 -5.94 -0.85 -2.03
N CYS A 85 -6.27 -0.43 -3.25
CA CYS A 85 -5.80 0.85 -3.79
C CYS A 85 -6.36 2.04 -3.00
N GLU A 86 -7.64 2.00 -2.62
CA GLU A 86 -8.29 3.02 -1.80
C GLU A 86 -7.64 3.12 -0.41
N GLU A 87 -7.41 1.97 0.25
CA GLU A 87 -6.81 1.90 1.58
C GLU A 87 -5.37 2.44 1.58
N LEU A 88 -4.55 2.05 0.60
CA LEU A 88 -3.19 2.59 0.41
C LEU A 88 -3.20 4.09 0.08
N THR A 89 -4.19 4.56 -0.68
CA THR A 89 -4.33 5.98 -1.00
C THR A 89 -4.63 6.80 0.25
N GLN A 90 -5.54 6.30 1.10
CA GLN A 90 -5.94 6.96 2.33
C GLN A 90 -4.85 6.86 3.42
N TYR A 91 -4.12 5.75 3.47
CA TYR A 91 -3.06 5.49 4.44
C TYR A 91 -1.75 5.08 3.77
N PRO A 92 -1.01 6.02 3.14
CA PRO A 92 0.26 5.73 2.47
C PRO A 92 1.33 5.05 3.31
N VAL A 93 1.26 5.17 4.64
CA VAL A 93 2.16 4.47 5.57
C VAL A 93 2.05 2.95 5.46
N LEU A 94 0.93 2.43 4.99
CA LEU A 94 0.77 1.00 4.73
C LEU A 94 1.62 0.51 3.55
N LEU A 95 2.17 1.42 2.72
CA LEU A 95 3.14 1.02 1.70
C LEU A 95 4.42 0.46 2.32
N ASP A 96 4.84 0.95 3.48
CA ASP A 96 6.04 0.43 4.15
C ASP A 96 5.91 -1.07 4.41
N GLU A 97 4.73 -1.48 4.90
CA GLU A 97 4.37 -2.87 5.14
C GLU A 97 4.14 -3.63 3.82
N PHE A 98 3.40 -3.06 2.86
CA PHE A 98 3.13 -3.72 1.58
C PHE A 98 4.41 -4.09 0.82
N LEU A 99 5.44 -3.26 0.94
CA LEU A 99 6.72 -3.48 0.29
C LEU A 99 7.56 -4.58 0.97
N SER A 100 7.36 -4.82 2.26
CA SER A 100 8.07 -5.84 3.06
C SER A 100 7.30 -7.14 3.24
N MET A 101 5.99 -7.17 2.97
CA MET A 101 5.12 -8.32 3.15
C MET A 101 5.55 -9.56 2.33
N ASP A 102 5.45 -10.71 2.98
CA ASP A 102 5.45 -12.06 2.39
C ASP A 102 4.03 -12.58 2.10
N PHE A 103 2.99 -11.76 2.33
CA PHE A 103 1.55 -12.03 2.13
C PHE A 103 1.07 -13.37 2.72
N GLU A 104 1.81 -13.93 3.67
CA GLU A 104 1.36 -15.08 4.44
C GLU A 104 0.27 -14.64 5.42
N LEU A 105 -0.73 -15.52 5.64
CA LEU A 105 -1.75 -15.25 6.64
C LEU A 105 -1.12 -15.25 8.04
N PRO A 106 -1.29 -14.17 8.82
CA PRO A 106 -0.73 -14.11 10.15
C PRO A 106 -1.45 -15.12 11.06
N LYS A 107 -0.71 -15.75 11.96
CA LYS A 107 -1.30 -16.60 13.00
C LYS A 107 -1.64 -15.74 14.21
N ARG A 108 -2.70 -16.11 14.93
CA ARG A 108 -3.14 -15.43 16.15
C ARG A 108 -1.99 -15.10 17.12
N LYS A 109 -1.11 -16.06 17.38
CA LYS A 109 0.01 -15.88 18.29
C LYS A 109 0.99 -14.80 17.80
N ASP A 110 1.30 -14.80 16.50
CA ASP A 110 2.20 -13.83 15.90
C ASP A 110 1.59 -12.42 15.93
N LEU A 111 0.26 -12.31 15.77
CA LEU A 111 -0.47 -11.06 15.94
C LEU A 111 -0.38 -10.54 17.38
N GLU A 112 -0.65 -11.39 18.37
CA GLU A 112 -0.59 -11.03 19.79
C GLU A 112 0.82 -10.58 20.21
N ASP A 113 1.85 -11.32 19.78
CA ASP A 113 3.25 -11.03 20.09
C ASP A 113 3.71 -9.71 19.41
N SER A 114 3.37 -9.52 18.14
CA SER A 114 3.70 -8.29 17.39
C SER A 114 3.03 -7.06 17.97
N LEU A 115 1.72 -7.15 18.29
CA LEU A 115 0.97 -6.06 18.90
C LEU A 115 1.55 -5.68 20.27
N ARG A 116 1.88 -6.68 21.10
CA ARG A 116 2.54 -6.45 22.39
C ARG A 116 3.87 -5.73 22.19
N GLN A 117 4.70 -6.16 21.26
CA GLN A 117 5.99 -5.52 20.97
C GLN A 117 5.85 -4.06 20.51
N GLN A 118 4.83 -3.76 19.70
CA GLN A 118 4.57 -2.38 19.27
C GLN A 118 4.13 -1.50 20.44
N LEU A 119 3.23 -1.99 21.29
CA LEU A 119 2.72 -1.23 22.44
C LEU A 119 3.76 -1.04 23.55
N LEU A 120 4.73 -1.95 23.70
CA LEU A 120 5.83 -1.80 24.66
C LEU A 120 6.71 -0.57 24.42
N ARG A 121 6.68 -0.01 23.21
CA ARG A 121 7.43 1.20 22.83
C ARG A 121 6.68 2.50 23.15
N ILE A 122 5.44 2.40 23.61
CA ILE A 122 4.55 3.53 23.87
C ILE A 122 4.33 3.61 25.38
N GLU A 123 4.46 4.80 25.94
CA GLU A 123 4.19 5.03 27.36
C GLU A 123 2.71 4.76 27.69
N ILE A 124 2.44 4.25 28.90
CA ILE A 124 1.11 3.74 29.29
C ILE A 124 0.07 4.86 29.36
N ASP A 125 0.48 6.08 29.68
CA ASP A 125 -0.37 7.27 29.78
C ASP A 125 -0.60 7.97 28.42
N GLN A 126 0.13 7.59 27.37
CA GLN A 126 -0.02 8.15 26.01
C GLN A 126 -1.14 7.44 25.24
N VAL A 127 -2.38 7.62 25.67
CA VAL A 127 -3.57 6.94 25.12
C VAL A 127 -3.75 7.19 23.62
N GLU A 128 -3.48 8.41 23.14
CA GLU A 128 -3.65 8.73 21.71
C GLU A 128 -2.70 7.92 20.83
N ASP A 129 -1.45 7.77 21.26
CA ASP A 129 -0.44 7.02 20.51
C ASP A 129 -0.71 5.52 20.53
N GLN A 130 -1.19 4.98 21.67
CA GLN A 130 -1.68 3.60 21.73
C GLN A 130 -2.82 3.39 20.73
N MET A 131 -3.82 4.27 20.71
CA MET A 131 -4.95 4.19 19.78
C MET A 131 -4.50 4.32 18.32
N ARG A 132 -3.51 5.16 18.03
CA ARG A 132 -2.91 5.27 16.70
C ARG A 132 -2.22 3.98 16.28
N ALA A 133 -1.42 3.38 17.18
CA ALA A 133 -0.74 2.13 16.93
C ALA A 133 -1.73 0.97 16.70
N LEU A 134 -2.76 0.84 17.53
CA LEU A 134 -3.81 -0.17 17.38
C LEU A 134 -4.52 -0.06 16.01
N ARG A 135 -4.88 1.16 15.60
CA ARG A 135 -5.52 1.39 14.29
C ARG A 135 -4.60 1.01 13.13
N LEU A 136 -3.33 1.39 13.20
CA LEU A 136 -2.36 1.07 12.16
C LEU A 136 -2.08 -0.43 12.10
N PHE A 137 -1.90 -1.07 13.25
CA PHE A 137 -1.72 -2.52 13.36
C PHE A 137 -2.88 -3.28 12.71
N LYS A 138 -4.13 -2.90 13.04
CA LYS A 138 -5.31 -3.50 12.42
C LYS A 138 -5.29 -3.33 10.91
N LYS A 139 -5.05 -2.11 10.42
CA LYS A 139 -5.05 -1.82 8.97
C LYS A 139 -3.98 -2.60 8.22
N SER A 140 -2.77 -2.69 8.79
CA SER A 140 -1.67 -3.46 8.19
C SER A 140 -2.05 -4.93 8.05
N ASN A 141 -2.52 -5.57 9.12
CA ASN A 141 -2.86 -7.00 9.07
C ASN A 141 -4.06 -7.30 8.17
N VAL A 142 -5.09 -6.43 8.15
CA VAL A 142 -6.21 -6.58 7.22
C VAL A 142 -5.73 -6.44 5.77
N LEU A 143 -4.80 -5.53 5.49
CA LEU A 143 -4.19 -5.39 4.18
C LEU A 143 -3.42 -6.65 3.78
N THR A 144 -2.63 -7.23 4.69
CA THR A 144 -1.91 -8.50 4.45
C THR A 144 -2.87 -9.63 4.11
N VAL A 145 -3.95 -9.79 4.88
CA VAL A 145 -4.97 -10.82 4.64
C VAL A 145 -5.67 -10.61 3.30
N ALA A 146 -6.07 -9.38 2.97
CA ALA A 146 -6.71 -9.05 1.70
C ALA A 146 -5.77 -9.28 0.50
N ALA A 147 -4.49 -8.95 0.66
CA ALA A 147 -3.49 -9.17 -0.37
C ALA A 147 -3.22 -10.68 -0.59
N SER A 148 -3.13 -11.47 0.48
CA SER A 148 -3.00 -12.93 0.40
C SER A 148 -4.15 -13.58 -0.39
N ASP A 149 -5.37 -13.13 -0.12
CA ASP A 149 -6.58 -13.57 -0.81
C ASP A 149 -6.55 -13.22 -2.32
N VAL A 150 -6.23 -11.97 -2.64
CA VAL A 150 -6.15 -11.48 -4.02
C VAL A 150 -5.07 -12.18 -4.85
N LEU A 151 -3.94 -12.53 -4.23
CA LEU A 151 -2.87 -13.27 -4.92
C LEU A 151 -3.17 -14.78 -5.04
N ALA A 152 -4.29 -15.24 -4.49
CA ALA A 152 -4.67 -16.64 -4.38
C ALA A 152 -3.60 -17.50 -3.68
N GLU A 153 -2.83 -16.88 -2.79
CA GLU A 153 -1.80 -17.56 -2.00
C GLU A 153 -2.43 -18.31 -0.82
N SER A 154 -3.72 -18.05 -0.51
CA SER A 154 -4.45 -18.65 0.59
C SER A 154 -5.87 -19.10 0.23
N PRO A 155 -6.37 -20.22 0.79
CA PRO A 155 -7.78 -20.63 0.66
C PRO A 155 -8.74 -19.68 1.40
N LEU A 156 -9.85 -19.30 0.78
CA LEU A 156 -10.90 -18.41 1.32
C LEU A 156 -11.34 -18.73 2.76
N MET A 157 -11.41 -20.02 3.13
CA MET A 157 -11.84 -20.43 4.48
C MET A 157 -10.89 -19.93 5.57
N LYS A 158 -9.58 -19.77 5.27
CA LYS A 158 -8.57 -19.28 6.23
C LYS A 158 -8.57 -17.75 6.39
N VAL A 159 -9.15 -17.04 5.42
CA VAL A 159 -9.22 -15.57 5.42
C VAL A 159 -10.19 -15.08 6.52
N SER A 160 -11.35 -15.73 6.65
CA SER A 160 -12.35 -15.38 7.69
C SER A 160 -11.80 -15.59 9.11
N ASP A 161 -11.07 -16.68 9.33
CA ASP A 161 -10.45 -16.97 10.62
C ASP A 161 -9.39 -15.91 10.96
N ALA A 162 -8.53 -15.57 10.00
CA ALA A 162 -7.51 -14.52 10.18
C ALA A 162 -8.13 -13.14 10.49
N LEU A 163 -9.22 -12.77 9.82
CA LEU A 163 -9.94 -11.53 10.13
C LEU A 163 -10.58 -11.55 11.52
N THR A 164 -11.03 -12.72 11.98
CA THR A 164 -11.58 -12.92 13.33
C THR A 164 -10.50 -12.78 14.39
N ASP A 165 -9.28 -13.29 14.12
CA ASP A 165 -8.15 -13.13 15.03
C ASP A 165 -7.64 -11.68 15.13
N ILE A 166 -7.86 -10.86 14.11
CA ILE A 166 -7.51 -9.43 14.10
C ILE A 166 -8.53 -8.55 14.85
N ALA A 167 -9.78 -9.00 14.98
CA ALA A 167 -10.92 -8.21 15.48
C ALA A 167 -10.93 -8.06 17.01
#